data_AF-A0A928KVX5-F1
#
_entry.id   AF-A0A928KVX5-F1
#
_cell.length_a   1.000
_cell.length_b   1.000
_cell.length_c   1.000
_cell.angle_alpha   90.00
_cell.angle_beta   90.00
_cell.angle_gamma   90.00
#
_symmetry.space_group_name_H-M   'P 1'
#
loop_
_entity.id
_entity.type
_entity.pdbx_description
1 polymer ?
#
loop_
_entity_poly.entity_id
_entity_poly.type
_entity_poly.pdbx_seq_one_letter_code
_entity_poly.pdbx_strand_id
1 'polypeptide(L)'
;MRFLKVVCVMMACVMIAVTLPGCAAASPLISERLKLLDSKTMKEKQTNLQMSKDLLNCLSENDAQGLKALLCLKTQGLTDIDKQILSAFDFFKGRVVSFNQEDLSGYEEESINGGKTTFLERSWSIQEIKTDEGATYEIDMNAYIVCDDDKDREGISQITITTGDGTEFKIGYQWPLHYDEGLDLSIDVVKYFDERDADGLKAMLCTKTQETEGIDRQIQSGLNFLEGRATFGKVGTVDGHDLFDGDHDWNAYVDDKEKVENGQPTRTSIAVRVENIEMDTGKIYRLKFYAILLCREEKSLEGISQIIIQNDEGKELAIGERVD
;
A
#
# COMPACT_ATOMS: atom_id res chain seq x y z
N MET A 1 61.18 -19.49 5.01
CA MET A 1 60.66 -20.80 5.49
C MET A 1 60.82 -20.92 6.99
N ARG A 2 59.73 -20.72 7.75
CA ARG A 2 59.32 -21.54 8.90
C ARG A 2 58.12 -20.85 9.56
N PHE A 3 57.05 -21.63 9.66
CA PHE A 3 55.78 -21.33 10.29
C PHE A 3 55.94 -20.95 11.77
N LEU A 4 55.14 -19.98 12.23
CA LEU A 4 54.84 -19.80 13.65
C LEU A 4 53.33 -19.97 13.88
N LYS A 5 53.05 -20.89 14.80
CA LYS A 5 51.75 -21.30 15.36
C LYS A 5 51.16 -20.17 16.20
N VAL A 6 49.82 -20.02 16.22
CA VAL A 6 48.99 -19.92 17.43
C VAL A 6 47.57 -20.40 17.07
N VAL A 7 47.27 -21.67 17.34
CA VAL A 7 46.33 -22.19 18.37
C VAL A 7 44.85 -22.07 17.97
N CYS A 8 44.38 -23.17 17.38
CA CYS A 8 43.00 -23.59 17.25
C CYS A 8 42.71 -24.53 18.45
N VAL A 9 41.74 -24.22 19.30
CA VAL A 9 41.28 -25.14 20.36
C VAL A 9 39.98 -25.77 19.89
N MET A 10 40.11 -26.95 19.30
CA MET A 10 39.02 -27.89 19.12
C MET A 10 38.95 -28.85 20.31
N MET A 11 37.74 -29.00 20.83
CA MET A 11 37.05 -30.28 21.03
C MET A 11 37.74 -31.31 21.95
N ALA A 12 37.21 -31.42 23.18
CA ALA A 12 37.31 -32.63 23.98
C ALA A 12 35.97 -32.88 24.68
N CYS A 13 35.42 -34.06 24.41
CA CYS A 13 34.19 -34.62 24.92
C CYS A 13 34.15 -34.66 26.46
N VAL A 14 33.05 -34.20 27.03
CA VAL A 14 32.57 -34.68 28.34
C VAL A 14 31.11 -35.07 28.16
N MET A 15 30.90 -36.34 27.78
CA MET A 15 29.66 -37.04 28.11
C MET A 15 29.66 -37.26 29.62
N ILE A 16 28.94 -36.42 30.36
CA ILE A 16 28.38 -36.82 31.64
C ILE A 16 26.90 -37.04 31.39
N ALA A 17 26.53 -38.32 31.30
CA ALA A 17 25.18 -38.76 31.51
C ALA A 17 24.80 -38.40 32.96
N VAL A 18 24.10 -37.29 33.13
CA VAL A 18 23.31 -37.05 34.34
C VAL A 18 21.92 -37.61 34.05
N THR A 19 21.69 -38.82 34.53
CA THR A 19 20.34 -39.37 34.71
C THR A 19 19.64 -38.53 35.79
N LEU A 20 18.90 -37.50 35.36
CA LEU A 20 17.88 -36.83 36.17
C LEU A 20 16.51 -37.16 35.55
N PRO A 21 15.65 -37.93 36.22
CA PRO A 21 14.25 -38.03 35.82
C PRO A 21 13.58 -36.70 36.20
N GLY A 22 13.45 -35.79 35.24
CA GLY A 22 12.66 -34.57 35.41
C GLY A 22 13.32 -33.33 34.84
N CYS A 23 13.21 -33.15 33.52
CA CYS A 23 13.09 -31.86 32.83
C CYS A 23 12.55 -32.13 31.41
N ALA A 24 11.45 -32.89 31.32
CA ALA A 24 10.63 -33.01 30.11
C ALA A 24 9.31 -32.23 30.26
N ALA A 25 9.34 -31.15 31.05
CA ALA A 25 8.29 -30.16 31.06
C ALA A 25 8.92 -28.88 30.53
N ALA A 26 8.53 -28.45 29.33
CA ALA A 26 8.69 -27.05 28.95
C ALA A 26 8.18 -26.21 30.13
N SER A 27 8.94 -25.20 30.57
CA SER A 27 8.52 -24.36 31.70
C SER A 27 7.08 -23.87 31.46
N PRO A 28 6.22 -23.76 32.50
CA PRO A 28 4.83 -23.37 32.33
C PRO A 28 4.65 -22.10 31.47
N LEU A 29 5.58 -21.15 31.59
CA LEU A 29 5.64 -19.93 30.79
C LEU A 29 5.88 -20.17 29.29
N ILE A 30 6.72 -21.14 28.91
CA ILE A 30 6.94 -21.52 27.51
C ILE A 30 5.71 -22.22 26.97
N SER A 31 5.09 -23.12 27.74
CA SER A 31 3.85 -23.81 27.32
C SER A 31 2.68 -22.85 27.14
N GLU A 32 2.55 -21.85 28.01
CA GLU A 32 1.50 -20.83 27.95
C GLU A 32 1.70 -19.89 26.75
N ARG A 33 2.94 -19.47 26.48
CA ARG A 33 3.28 -18.72 25.26
C ARG A 33 2.99 -19.51 23.98
N LEU A 34 3.33 -20.80 23.92
CA LEU A 34 3.02 -21.64 22.77
C LEU A 34 1.52 -21.73 22.51
N LYS A 35 0.70 -21.93 23.55
CA LYS A 35 -0.77 -21.93 23.43
C LYS A 35 -1.31 -20.59 22.93
N LEU A 36 -0.73 -19.48 23.36
CA LEU A 36 -1.09 -18.15 22.89
C LEU A 36 -0.76 -17.98 21.40
N LEU A 37 0.44 -18.40 20.96
CA LEU A 37 0.80 -18.41 19.54
C LEU A 37 -0.16 -19.28 18.72
N ASP A 38 -0.41 -20.52 19.15
CA ASP A 38 -1.35 -21.42 18.47
C ASP A 38 -2.74 -20.78 18.35
N SER A 39 -3.21 -20.12 19.40
CA SER A 39 -4.50 -19.43 19.38
C SER A 39 -4.53 -18.22 18.43
N LYS A 40 -3.44 -17.44 18.33
CA LYS A 40 -3.30 -16.30 17.41
C LYS A 40 -3.37 -16.82 15.96
N THR A 41 -2.56 -17.83 15.65
CA THR A 41 -2.51 -18.46 14.32
C THR A 41 -3.84 -19.10 13.91
N MET A 42 -4.55 -19.76 14.83
CA MET A 42 -5.87 -20.31 14.53
C MET A 42 -6.90 -19.23 14.24
N LYS A 43 -6.85 -18.10 14.98
CA LYS A 43 -7.76 -16.97 14.75
C LYS A 43 -7.47 -16.26 13.42
N GLU A 44 -6.19 -16.12 13.06
CA GLU A 44 -5.74 -15.61 11.76
C GLU A 44 -6.32 -16.45 10.62
N LYS A 45 -6.06 -17.77 10.63
CA LYS A 45 -6.58 -18.69 9.62
C LYS A 45 -8.10 -18.62 9.49
N GLN A 46 -8.81 -18.55 10.62
CA GLN A 46 -10.27 -18.45 10.62
C GLN A 46 -10.78 -17.13 10.01
N THR A 47 -10.04 -16.03 10.22
CA THR A 47 -10.37 -14.72 9.67
C THR A 47 -10.15 -14.72 8.15
N ASN A 48 -8.98 -15.18 7.70
CA ASN A 48 -8.65 -15.30 6.29
C ASN A 48 -9.68 -16.20 5.57
N LEU A 49 -10.03 -17.35 6.17
CA LEU A 49 -11.04 -18.26 5.63
C LEU A 49 -12.41 -17.60 5.46
N GLN A 50 -12.84 -16.76 6.40
CA GLN A 50 -14.11 -16.06 6.30
C GLN A 50 -14.08 -15.03 5.16
N MET A 51 -13.04 -14.19 5.11
CA MET A 51 -12.87 -13.18 4.05
C MET A 51 -12.77 -13.83 2.67
N SER A 52 -12.03 -14.94 2.55
CA SER A 52 -11.94 -15.74 1.33
C SER A 52 -13.31 -16.29 0.89
N LYS A 53 -14.12 -16.81 1.82
CA LYS A 53 -15.46 -17.30 1.49
C LYS A 53 -16.37 -16.18 1.02
N ASP A 54 -16.34 -15.04 1.69
CA ASP A 54 -17.17 -13.90 1.33
C ASP A 54 -16.80 -13.36 -0.06
N LEU A 55 -15.50 -13.25 -0.36
CA LEU A 55 -15.00 -12.89 -1.70
C LEU A 55 -15.46 -13.91 -2.78
N LEU A 56 -15.20 -15.20 -2.57
CA LEU A 56 -15.54 -16.24 -3.54
C LEU A 56 -17.05 -16.35 -3.78
N ASN A 57 -17.87 -16.09 -2.76
CA ASN A 57 -19.32 -16.00 -2.91
C ASN A 57 -19.73 -14.80 -3.76
N CYS A 58 -19.13 -13.63 -3.54
CA CYS A 58 -19.41 -12.44 -4.35
C CYS A 58 -19.03 -12.67 -5.83
N LEU A 59 -17.88 -13.30 -6.09
CA LEU A 59 -17.47 -13.68 -7.45
C LEU A 59 -18.42 -14.71 -8.08
N SER A 60 -18.85 -15.73 -7.32
CA SER A 60 -19.74 -16.78 -7.84
C SER A 60 -21.14 -16.27 -8.19
N GLU A 61 -21.63 -15.26 -7.46
CA GLU A 61 -22.98 -14.70 -7.68
C GLU A 61 -22.97 -13.38 -8.46
N ASN A 62 -21.80 -12.93 -8.93
CA ASN A 62 -21.60 -11.62 -9.57
C ASN A 62 -22.17 -10.46 -8.72
N ASP A 63 -21.99 -10.54 -7.41
CA ASP A 63 -22.49 -9.54 -6.45
C ASP A 63 -21.55 -8.33 -6.41
N ALA A 64 -21.76 -7.38 -7.32
CA ALA A 64 -20.96 -6.16 -7.39
C ALA A 64 -20.98 -5.35 -6.09
N GLN A 65 -22.13 -5.27 -5.43
CA GLN A 65 -22.29 -4.49 -4.20
C GLN A 65 -21.60 -5.18 -3.02
N GLY A 66 -21.78 -6.50 -2.90
CA GLY A 66 -21.08 -7.32 -1.92
C GLY A 66 -19.58 -7.24 -2.09
N LEU A 67 -19.07 -7.41 -3.32
CA LEU A 67 -17.63 -7.33 -3.60
C LEU A 67 -17.06 -5.96 -3.26
N LYS A 68 -17.74 -4.87 -3.67
CA LYS A 68 -17.31 -3.51 -3.34
C LYS A 68 -17.29 -3.25 -1.83
N ALA A 69 -18.28 -3.78 -1.10
CA ALA A 69 -18.38 -3.61 0.35
C ALA A 69 -17.27 -4.35 1.14
N LEU A 70 -16.63 -5.37 0.54
CA LEU A 70 -15.48 -6.04 1.13
C LEU A 70 -14.18 -5.23 1.03
N LEU A 71 -14.12 -4.30 0.07
CA LEU A 71 -12.96 -3.43 -0.14
C LEU A 71 -12.89 -2.36 0.95
N CYS A 72 -11.69 -1.87 1.27
CA CYS A 72 -11.53 -0.73 2.15
C CYS A 72 -12.11 0.55 1.51
N LEU A 73 -12.50 1.52 2.33
CA LEU A 73 -13.12 2.76 1.86
C LEU A 73 -12.23 3.52 0.87
N LYS A 74 -10.91 3.48 1.07
CA LYS A 74 -9.94 4.07 0.15
C LYS A 74 -9.99 3.43 -1.23
N THR A 75 -10.02 2.10 -1.31
CA THR A 75 -10.19 1.38 -2.58
C THR A 75 -11.57 1.63 -3.19
N GLN A 76 -12.63 1.70 -2.38
CA GLN A 76 -13.98 2.03 -2.87
C GLN A 76 -14.06 3.43 -3.51
N GLY A 77 -13.15 4.33 -3.15
CA GLY A 77 -13.04 5.69 -3.70
C GLY A 77 -12.35 5.77 -5.07
N LEU A 78 -11.75 4.68 -5.58
CA LEU A 78 -11.17 4.66 -6.92
C LEU A 78 -12.26 4.91 -7.98
N THR A 79 -11.97 5.78 -8.94
CA THR A 79 -12.98 6.25 -9.92
C THR A 79 -13.49 5.16 -10.85
N ASP A 80 -12.69 4.11 -11.07
CA ASP A 80 -12.97 2.99 -11.95
C ASP A 80 -13.28 1.70 -11.21
N ILE A 81 -13.42 1.71 -9.87
CA ILE A 81 -13.58 0.47 -9.09
C ILE A 81 -14.80 -0.36 -9.52
N ASP A 82 -15.90 0.31 -9.88
CA ASP A 82 -17.11 -0.38 -10.36
C ASP A 82 -16.83 -1.08 -11.71
N LYS A 83 -16.00 -0.47 -12.57
CA LYS A 83 -15.59 -1.08 -13.83
C LYS A 83 -14.68 -2.28 -13.57
N GLN A 84 -13.69 -2.15 -12.68
CA GLN A 84 -12.79 -3.26 -12.30
C GLN A 84 -13.57 -4.48 -11.79
N ILE A 85 -14.56 -4.24 -10.91
CA ILE A 85 -15.43 -5.29 -10.38
C ILE A 85 -16.23 -5.99 -11.49
N LEU A 86 -16.82 -5.24 -12.41
CA LEU A 86 -17.58 -5.84 -13.52
C LEU A 86 -16.66 -6.62 -14.47
N SER A 87 -15.49 -6.08 -14.80
CA SER A 87 -14.47 -6.78 -15.59
C SER A 87 -13.98 -8.05 -14.89
N ALA A 88 -13.91 -8.07 -13.55
CA ALA A 88 -13.53 -9.27 -12.81
C ALA A 88 -14.56 -10.40 -12.96
N PHE A 89 -15.86 -10.09 -13.02
CA PHE A 89 -16.90 -11.09 -13.32
C PHE A 89 -16.82 -11.59 -14.77
N ASP A 90 -16.37 -10.74 -15.69
CA ASP A 90 -16.08 -11.16 -17.06
C ASP A 90 -14.78 -11.99 -17.16
N PHE A 91 -13.86 -11.86 -16.20
CA PHE A 91 -12.62 -12.63 -16.13
C PHE A 91 -12.80 -13.98 -15.40
N PHE A 92 -13.54 -13.99 -14.30
CA PHE A 92 -13.78 -15.14 -13.43
C PHE A 92 -15.01 -15.94 -13.88
N LYS A 93 -14.81 -17.13 -14.44
CA LYS A 93 -15.86 -17.93 -15.10
C LYS A 93 -16.38 -19.07 -14.26
N GLY A 94 -17.70 -19.11 -14.12
CA GLY A 94 -18.43 -20.12 -13.36
C GLY A 94 -18.48 -19.86 -11.86
N ARG A 95 -19.25 -20.68 -11.16
CA ARG A 95 -19.41 -20.66 -9.71
C ARG A 95 -18.36 -21.53 -9.05
N VAL A 96 -17.86 -21.09 -7.90
CA VAL A 96 -16.89 -21.86 -7.12
C VAL A 96 -17.52 -23.15 -6.59
N VAL A 97 -16.92 -24.29 -6.93
CA VAL A 97 -17.30 -25.62 -6.44
C VAL A 97 -16.44 -26.02 -5.25
N SER A 98 -15.14 -25.68 -5.29
CA SER A 98 -14.17 -26.01 -4.24
C SER A 98 -12.95 -25.12 -4.30
N PHE A 99 -12.23 -25.01 -3.19
CA PHE A 99 -10.91 -24.40 -3.08
C PHE A 99 -10.15 -25.01 -1.87
N ASN A 100 -8.84 -24.79 -1.79
CA ASN A 100 -8.04 -25.23 -0.65
C ASN A 100 -8.34 -24.36 0.58
N GLN A 101 -8.97 -24.95 1.60
CA GLN A 101 -9.31 -24.27 2.86
C GLN A 101 -8.24 -24.45 3.96
N GLU A 102 -7.26 -25.33 3.76
CA GLU A 102 -6.26 -25.68 4.77
C GLU A 102 -5.03 -24.76 4.71
N ASP A 103 -4.68 -24.31 3.50
CA ASP A 103 -3.58 -23.40 3.24
C ASP A 103 -4.07 -22.01 2.85
N LEU A 104 -4.42 -21.24 3.88
CA LEU A 104 -4.69 -19.81 3.82
C LEU A 104 -3.67 -19.05 4.68
N SER A 105 -2.47 -19.62 4.79
CA SER A 105 -1.35 -18.97 5.44
C SER A 105 -0.79 -17.90 4.53
N GLY A 106 -0.27 -16.83 5.12
CA GLY A 106 0.09 -15.63 4.39
C GLY A 106 1.20 -14.87 5.08
N TYR A 107 1.54 -13.73 4.48
CA TYR A 107 2.43 -12.75 5.07
C TYR A 107 1.64 -11.82 6.01
N GLU A 108 2.26 -11.45 7.12
CA GLU A 108 1.74 -10.47 8.08
C GLU A 108 2.84 -9.44 8.36
N GLU A 109 2.46 -8.16 8.35
CA GLU A 109 3.28 -7.07 8.88
C GLU A 109 2.54 -6.42 10.05
N GLU A 110 3.21 -6.28 11.19
CA GLU A 110 2.61 -5.77 12.44
C GLU A 110 3.50 -4.69 13.07
N SER A 111 2.89 -3.57 13.48
CA SER A 111 3.51 -2.57 14.35
C SER A 111 2.76 -2.45 15.67
N ILE A 112 3.51 -2.43 16.78
CA ILE A 112 2.98 -2.37 18.14
C ILE A 112 3.60 -1.17 18.86
N ASN A 113 2.77 -0.23 19.33
CA ASN A 113 3.18 0.89 20.15
C ASN A 113 2.52 0.80 21.54
N GLY A 114 3.33 0.80 22.61
CA GLY A 114 2.81 0.75 23.98
C GLY A 114 1.96 -0.49 24.29
N GLY A 115 2.12 -1.59 23.55
CA GLY A 115 1.32 -2.80 23.68
C GLY A 115 0.00 -2.80 22.91
N LYS A 116 -0.29 -1.74 22.14
CA LYS A 116 -1.41 -1.68 21.20
C LYS A 116 -0.89 -1.92 19.78
N THR A 117 -1.50 -2.84 19.04
CA THR A 117 -1.29 -2.96 17.59
C THR A 117 -1.83 -1.69 16.93
N THR A 118 -0.95 -0.90 16.32
CA THR A 118 -1.29 0.35 15.61
C THR A 118 -1.41 0.14 14.12
N PHE A 119 -0.78 -0.93 13.61
CA PHE A 119 -0.81 -1.27 12.21
C PHE A 119 -0.66 -2.79 12.04
N LEU A 120 -1.47 -3.36 11.14
CA LEU A 120 -1.53 -4.79 10.84
C LEU A 120 -2.00 -5.00 9.39
N GLU A 121 -1.09 -5.39 8.50
CA GLU A 121 -1.38 -5.83 7.13
C GLU A 121 -1.30 -7.35 7.03
N ARG A 122 -2.14 -7.91 6.17
CA ARG A 122 -2.08 -9.32 5.80
C ARG A 122 -2.18 -9.48 4.30
N SER A 123 -1.37 -10.39 3.78
CA SER A 123 -1.48 -10.87 2.41
C SER A 123 -1.57 -12.39 2.42
N TRP A 124 -2.54 -12.98 1.73
CA TRP A 124 -2.68 -14.44 1.65
C TRP A 124 -3.27 -14.87 0.31
N SER A 125 -3.03 -16.13 -0.05
CA SER A 125 -3.46 -16.72 -1.32
C SER A 125 -4.58 -17.74 -1.09
N ILE A 126 -5.53 -17.78 -2.01
CA ILE A 126 -6.59 -18.79 -2.12
C ILE A 126 -6.24 -19.68 -3.30
N GLN A 127 -5.86 -20.92 -3.03
CA GLN A 127 -5.36 -21.83 -4.05
C GLN A 127 -6.38 -22.89 -4.44
N GLU A 128 -6.11 -23.51 -5.60
CA GLU A 128 -6.89 -24.63 -6.14
C GLU A 128 -8.40 -24.33 -6.27
N ILE A 129 -8.75 -23.09 -6.61
CA ILE A 129 -10.14 -22.71 -6.85
C ILE A 129 -10.60 -23.42 -8.12
N LYS A 130 -11.70 -24.16 -8.03
CA LYS A 130 -12.32 -24.88 -9.15
C LYS A 130 -13.74 -24.40 -9.34
N THR A 131 -14.10 -24.08 -10.57
CA THR A 131 -15.47 -23.66 -10.91
C THR A 131 -16.28 -24.78 -11.55
N ASP A 132 -17.60 -24.61 -11.58
CA ASP A 132 -18.53 -25.54 -12.24
C ASP A 132 -18.37 -25.57 -13.77
N GLU A 133 -17.77 -24.53 -14.35
CA GLU A 133 -17.35 -24.47 -15.75
C GLU A 133 -16.01 -25.16 -16.01
N GLY A 134 -15.36 -25.71 -14.98
CA GLY A 134 -14.09 -26.44 -15.07
C GLY A 134 -12.85 -25.55 -15.16
N ALA A 135 -13.00 -24.24 -15.00
CA ALA A 135 -11.88 -23.31 -14.90
C ALA A 135 -11.20 -23.42 -13.52
N THR A 136 -9.92 -23.08 -13.48
CA THR A 136 -9.12 -23.07 -12.25
C THR A 136 -8.47 -21.72 -12.03
N TYR A 137 -8.50 -21.25 -10.79
CA TYR A 137 -7.96 -19.96 -10.39
C TYR A 137 -7.12 -20.06 -9.10
N GLU A 138 -6.24 -19.08 -8.94
CA GLU A 138 -5.64 -18.67 -7.67
C GLU A 138 -6.04 -17.21 -7.41
N ILE A 139 -6.22 -16.83 -6.16
CA ILE A 139 -6.51 -15.44 -5.79
C ILE A 139 -5.58 -15.00 -4.67
N ASP A 140 -4.79 -13.95 -4.91
CA ASP A 140 -4.04 -13.26 -3.88
C ASP A 140 -4.84 -12.08 -3.33
N MET A 141 -4.88 -11.96 -2.02
CA MET A 141 -5.57 -10.87 -1.31
C MET A 141 -4.58 -10.08 -0.47
N ASN A 142 -4.73 -8.76 -0.48
CA ASN A 142 -4.09 -7.87 0.47
C ASN A 142 -5.17 -7.14 1.29
N ALA A 143 -5.01 -7.10 2.61
CA ALA A 143 -5.91 -6.37 3.50
C ALA A 143 -5.17 -5.69 4.66
N TYR A 144 -5.63 -4.49 5.01
CA TYR A 144 -5.25 -3.82 6.24
C TYR A 144 -6.28 -4.16 7.31
N ILE A 145 -5.87 -4.90 8.33
CA ILE A 145 -6.73 -5.31 9.45
C ILE A 145 -6.77 -4.21 10.52
N VAL A 146 -5.64 -3.52 10.70
CA VAL A 146 -5.51 -2.33 11.55
C VAL A 146 -4.66 -1.31 10.82
N CYS A 147 -5.11 -0.08 10.72
CA CYS A 147 -4.32 1.05 10.27
C CYS A 147 -4.75 2.28 11.10
N ASP A 148 -4.01 2.61 12.16
CA ASP A 148 -4.34 3.76 13.01
C ASP A 148 -4.12 5.10 12.30
N ASP A 149 -3.16 5.17 11.39
CA ASP A 149 -2.80 6.40 10.66
C ASP A 149 -3.81 6.76 9.56
N ASP A 150 -4.43 5.75 8.92
CA ASP A 150 -5.46 5.93 7.88
C ASP A 150 -6.54 4.85 8.01
N LYS A 151 -7.64 5.20 8.69
CA LYS A 151 -8.75 4.27 8.94
C LYS A 151 -9.50 3.86 7.68
N ASP A 152 -9.45 4.66 6.62
CA ASP A 152 -10.15 4.33 5.37
C ASP A 152 -9.44 3.22 4.59
N ARG A 153 -8.20 2.86 4.99
CA ARG A 153 -7.48 1.71 4.45
C ARG A 153 -7.90 0.38 5.09
N GLU A 154 -8.55 0.38 6.25
CA GLU A 154 -8.97 -0.88 6.89
C GLU A 154 -9.98 -1.65 6.01
N GLY A 155 -9.66 -2.90 5.69
CA GLY A 155 -10.38 -3.73 4.71
C GLY A 155 -9.47 -4.30 3.62
N ILE A 156 -10.06 -4.94 2.60
CA ILE A 156 -9.31 -5.48 1.46
C ILE A 156 -8.89 -4.32 0.55
N SER A 157 -7.59 -4.18 0.31
CA SER A 157 -7.03 -3.12 -0.51
C SER A 157 -6.94 -3.55 -1.98
N GLN A 158 -6.51 -4.79 -2.22
CA GLN A 158 -6.29 -5.38 -3.54
C GLN A 158 -6.68 -6.86 -3.57
N ILE A 159 -7.18 -7.29 -4.73
CA ILE A 159 -7.43 -8.68 -5.10
C ILE A 159 -6.74 -8.91 -6.45
N THR A 160 -5.91 -9.95 -6.54
CA THR A 160 -5.33 -10.42 -7.82
C THR A 160 -5.88 -11.80 -8.12
N ILE A 161 -6.55 -11.96 -9.26
CA ILE A 161 -7.10 -13.22 -9.73
C ILE A 161 -6.19 -13.76 -10.83
N THR A 162 -5.68 -14.96 -10.66
CA THR A 162 -4.76 -15.61 -11.59
C THR A 162 -5.41 -16.86 -12.18
N THR A 163 -5.46 -16.97 -13.50
CA THR A 163 -5.93 -18.17 -14.21
C THR A 163 -4.87 -19.27 -14.19
N GLY A 164 -5.28 -20.51 -14.47
CA GLY A 164 -4.34 -21.64 -14.57
C GLY A 164 -3.23 -21.51 -15.62
N ASP A 165 -3.34 -20.57 -16.57
CA ASP A 165 -2.29 -20.24 -17.55
C ASP A 165 -1.37 -19.08 -17.12
N GLY A 166 -1.62 -18.49 -15.94
CA GLY A 166 -0.83 -17.40 -15.36
C GLY A 166 -1.26 -16.00 -15.75
N THR A 167 -2.40 -15.83 -16.45
CA THR A 167 -2.97 -14.50 -16.72
C THR A 167 -3.54 -13.91 -15.43
N GLU A 168 -3.22 -12.64 -15.14
CA GLU A 168 -3.67 -11.93 -13.94
C GLU A 168 -4.73 -10.88 -14.25
N PHE A 169 -5.66 -10.70 -13.32
CA PHE A 169 -6.60 -9.58 -13.28
C PHE A 169 -6.63 -8.97 -11.87
N LYS A 170 -6.60 -7.65 -11.76
CA LYS A 170 -6.51 -6.96 -10.46
C LYS A 170 -7.73 -6.10 -10.20
N ILE A 171 -8.20 -6.14 -8.95
CA ILE A 171 -9.24 -5.27 -8.41
C ILE A 171 -8.62 -4.49 -7.26
N GLY A 172 -8.81 -3.17 -7.28
CA GLY A 172 -8.26 -2.28 -6.28
C GLY A 172 -6.76 -2.09 -6.41
N TYR A 173 -6.14 -1.71 -5.31
CA TYR A 173 -4.75 -1.27 -5.29
C TYR A 173 -4.10 -1.62 -3.97
N GLN A 174 -2.90 -2.18 -4.01
CA GLN A 174 -2.10 -2.41 -2.80
C GLN A 174 -1.56 -1.05 -2.37
N TRP A 175 -2.35 -0.33 -1.56
CA TRP A 175 -1.98 0.99 -1.06
C TRP A 175 -0.66 0.90 -0.32
N PRO A 176 0.42 1.46 -0.85
CA PRO A 176 1.69 1.38 -0.18
C PRO A 176 1.55 1.91 1.24
N LEU A 177 1.85 1.07 2.21
CA LEU A 177 1.98 1.53 3.59
C LEU A 177 3.29 2.23 3.67
N HIS A 178 3.19 3.50 3.98
CA HIS A 178 4.38 4.27 4.06
C HIS A 178 4.40 4.97 5.40
N TYR A 179 5.51 4.76 6.08
CA TYR A 179 6.15 5.79 6.87
C TYR A 179 6.55 7.03 6.02
N ASP A 180 6.10 7.15 4.77
CA ASP A 180 6.26 8.28 3.85
C ASP A 180 4.91 8.96 3.61
N GLU A 181 4.61 9.95 4.45
CA GLU A 181 3.54 10.94 4.27
C GLU A 181 3.50 11.53 2.83
N GLY A 182 4.60 11.43 2.08
CA GLY A 182 4.73 11.86 0.69
C GLY A 182 3.79 11.20 -0.31
N LEU A 183 3.45 9.91 -0.18
CA LEU A 183 2.54 9.28 -1.14
C LEU A 183 1.10 9.73 -0.94
N ASP A 184 0.63 9.78 0.31
CA ASP A 184 -0.71 10.27 0.61
C ASP A 184 -0.87 11.72 0.17
N LEU A 185 0.13 12.56 0.48
CA LEU A 185 0.19 13.92 -0.03
C LEU A 185 0.16 13.95 -1.57
N SER A 186 0.75 12.98 -2.26
CA SER A 186 0.73 12.94 -3.72
C SER A 186 -0.66 12.68 -4.31
N ILE A 187 -1.42 11.78 -3.68
CA ILE A 187 -2.80 11.49 -4.07
C ILE A 187 -3.66 12.71 -3.78
N ASP A 188 -3.53 13.31 -2.59
CA ASP A 188 -4.29 14.49 -2.19
C ASP A 188 -3.99 15.69 -3.09
N VAL A 189 -2.73 15.95 -3.42
CA VAL A 189 -2.36 17.04 -4.34
C VAL A 189 -3.04 16.84 -5.69
N VAL A 190 -2.95 15.64 -6.28
CA VAL A 190 -3.59 15.38 -7.58
C VAL A 190 -5.10 15.40 -7.47
N LYS A 191 -5.68 14.94 -6.36
CA LYS A 191 -7.12 15.03 -6.10
C LYS A 191 -7.61 16.47 -6.07
N TYR A 192 -6.93 17.37 -5.37
CA TYR A 192 -7.35 18.78 -5.38
C TYR A 192 -7.14 19.46 -6.75
N PHE A 193 -6.13 19.04 -7.53
CA PHE A 193 -6.05 19.45 -8.94
C PHE A 193 -7.24 18.92 -9.74
N ASP A 194 -7.58 17.64 -9.59
CA ASP A 194 -8.69 17.00 -10.26
C ASP A 194 -10.00 17.73 -9.94
N GLU A 195 -10.32 17.88 -8.65
CA GLU A 195 -11.53 18.53 -8.13
C GLU A 195 -11.59 20.03 -8.44
N ARG A 196 -10.48 20.63 -8.89
CA ARG A 196 -10.30 22.08 -9.09
C ARG A 196 -10.48 22.86 -7.79
N ASP A 197 -10.04 22.28 -6.69
CA ASP A 197 -10.13 22.85 -5.35
C ASP A 197 -8.88 23.69 -5.03
N ALA A 198 -8.99 24.99 -5.27
CA ALA A 198 -7.92 25.94 -4.96
C ALA A 198 -7.67 26.08 -3.45
N ASP A 199 -8.72 26.00 -2.63
CA ASP A 199 -8.62 26.17 -1.19
C ASP A 199 -7.99 24.92 -0.54
N GLY A 200 -8.37 23.74 -1.01
CA GLY A 200 -7.74 22.46 -0.66
C GLY A 200 -6.25 22.45 -0.98
N LEU A 201 -5.87 22.79 -2.22
CA LEU A 201 -4.45 22.92 -2.59
C LEU A 201 -3.70 23.93 -1.71
N LYS A 202 -4.31 25.11 -1.46
CA LYS A 202 -3.69 26.14 -0.63
C LYS A 202 -3.47 25.68 0.80
N ALA A 203 -4.43 24.93 1.36
CA ALA A 203 -4.36 24.42 2.72
C ALA A 203 -3.21 23.41 2.93
N MET A 204 -2.79 22.70 1.87
CA MET A 204 -1.63 21.81 1.92
C MET A 204 -0.29 22.55 1.93
N LEU A 205 -0.25 23.81 1.49
CA LEU A 205 0.97 24.60 1.46
C LEU A 205 1.41 25.01 2.86
N CYS A 206 2.71 25.13 3.10
CA CYS A 206 3.20 25.69 4.35
C CYS A 206 2.82 27.17 4.48
N THR A 207 2.66 27.65 5.71
CA THR A 207 2.22 29.05 5.98
C THR A 207 3.07 30.07 5.24
N LYS A 208 4.39 29.87 5.19
CA LYS A 208 5.31 30.76 4.48
C LYS A 208 4.99 30.87 2.99
N THR A 209 4.61 29.76 2.36
CA THR A 209 4.22 29.74 0.94
C THR A 209 2.84 30.33 0.73
N GLN A 210 1.89 30.09 1.65
CA GLN A 210 0.56 30.70 1.61
C GLN A 210 0.60 32.24 1.69
N GLU A 211 1.62 32.80 2.34
CA GLU A 211 1.84 34.25 2.49
C GLU A 211 2.58 34.87 1.30
N THR A 212 3.11 34.07 0.37
CA THR A 212 3.82 34.57 -0.82
C THR A 212 2.88 35.36 -1.73
N GLU A 213 3.34 36.54 -2.16
CA GLU A 213 2.55 37.40 -3.06
C GLU A 213 2.22 36.66 -4.37
N GLY A 214 0.93 36.59 -4.68
CA GLY A 214 0.45 35.97 -5.91
C GLY A 214 0.31 34.45 -5.85
N ILE A 215 0.43 33.81 -4.68
CA ILE A 215 0.25 32.34 -4.55
C ILE A 215 -1.10 31.87 -5.10
N ASP A 216 -2.19 32.61 -4.86
CA ASP A 216 -3.52 32.27 -5.38
C ASP A 216 -3.56 32.26 -6.91
N ARG A 217 -2.83 33.18 -7.55
CA ARG A 217 -2.70 33.22 -9.01
C ARG A 217 -1.88 32.04 -9.52
N GLN A 218 -0.84 31.63 -8.80
CA GLN A 218 -0.03 30.46 -9.16
C GLN A 218 -0.87 29.18 -9.06
N ILE A 219 -1.62 29.00 -7.96
CA ILE A 219 -2.55 27.87 -7.78
C ILE A 219 -3.55 27.83 -8.94
N GLN A 220 -4.21 28.95 -9.25
CA GLN A 220 -5.16 28.99 -10.35
C GLN A 220 -4.51 28.68 -11.71
N SER A 221 -3.27 29.13 -11.92
CA SER A 221 -2.52 28.81 -13.14
C SER A 221 -2.20 27.32 -13.24
N GLY A 222 -1.87 26.67 -12.12
CA GLY A 222 -1.68 25.22 -12.05
C GLY A 222 -2.97 24.43 -12.30
N LEU A 223 -4.09 24.81 -11.66
CA LEU A 223 -5.40 24.21 -11.92
C LEU A 223 -5.79 24.27 -13.41
N ASN A 224 -5.47 25.38 -14.07
CA ASN A 224 -5.75 25.58 -15.50
C ASN A 224 -4.74 24.87 -16.42
N PHE A 225 -3.60 24.43 -15.90
CA PHE A 225 -2.56 23.74 -16.67
C PHE A 225 -2.91 22.27 -16.94
N LEU A 226 -3.67 21.66 -16.02
CA LEU A 226 -4.19 20.31 -16.15
C LEU A 226 -5.44 20.31 -17.02
N GLU A 227 -5.41 19.58 -18.13
CA GLU A 227 -6.51 19.47 -19.07
C GLU A 227 -7.29 18.16 -18.87
N GLY A 228 -8.51 18.27 -18.36
CA GLY A 228 -9.36 17.12 -18.05
C GLY A 228 -9.39 16.75 -16.57
N ARG A 229 -9.85 15.53 -16.30
CA ARG A 229 -9.93 14.93 -14.97
C ARG A 229 -8.91 13.80 -14.84
N ALA A 230 -8.25 13.72 -13.69
CA ALA A 230 -7.26 12.67 -13.44
C ALA A 230 -7.96 11.31 -13.31
N THR A 231 -7.45 10.29 -13.99
CA THR A 231 -8.04 8.94 -13.97
C THR A 231 -7.45 8.04 -12.88
N PHE A 232 -6.46 8.51 -12.12
CA PHE A 232 -5.81 7.79 -11.01
C PHE A 232 -5.44 6.33 -11.34
N GLY A 233 -4.78 6.14 -12.49
CA GLY A 233 -4.47 4.81 -13.02
C GLY A 233 -5.65 4.24 -13.78
N LYS A 234 -5.62 4.38 -15.10
CA LYS A 234 -6.49 3.63 -16.00
C LYS A 234 -5.61 2.59 -16.66
N VAL A 235 -5.84 1.31 -16.36
CA VAL A 235 -5.11 0.24 -17.04
C VAL A 235 -5.38 0.36 -18.54
N GLY A 236 -4.32 0.54 -19.32
CA GLY A 236 -4.39 0.50 -20.77
C GLY A 236 -4.85 -0.88 -21.21
N THR A 237 -5.86 -0.94 -22.09
CA THR A 237 -6.27 -2.20 -22.71
C THR A 237 -5.50 -2.38 -24.01
N VAL A 238 -4.63 -3.39 -24.08
CA VAL A 238 -4.08 -3.90 -25.35
C VAL A 238 -4.83 -5.19 -25.68
N ASP A 239 -5.46 -5.24 -26.85
CA ASP A 239 -6.22 -6.41 -27.33
C ASP A 239 -7.32 -6.92 -26.38
N GLY A 240 -7.91 -6.02 -25.59
CA GLY A 240 -9.04 -6.35 -24.70
C GLY A 240 -8.65 -6.98 -23.37
N HIS A 241 -7.37 -6.97 -23.02
CA HIS A 241 -6.88 -7.41 -21.72
C HIS A 241 -6.25 -6.25 -20.95
N ASP A 242 -6.61 -6.14 -19.67
CA ASP A 242 -6.01 -5.22 -18.71
C ASP A 242 -4.61 -5.77 -18.34
N LEU A 243 -3.54 -5.06 -18.68
CA LEU A 243 -2.16 -5.46 -18.35
C LEU A 243 -1.49 -4.37 -17.53
N PHE A 244 -0.82 -4.77 -16.44
CA PHE A 244 0.21 -3.96 -15.81
C PHE A 244 1.33 -3.76 -16.83
N ASP A 245 1.40 -2.57 -17.44
CA ASP A 245 2.39 -2.25 -18.48
C ASP A 245 3.55 -1.40 -17.96
N GLY A 246 3.44 -0.86 -16.74
CA GLY A 246 4.46 -0.02 -16.10
C GLY A 246 4.63 1.37 -16.74
N ASP A 247 3.96 1.65 -17.85
CA ASP A 247 4.06 2.90 -18.60
C ASP A 247 2.87 3.83 -18.33
N HIS A 248 1.72 3.29 -17.91
CA HIS A 248 0.49 4.04 -17.63
C HIS A 248 0.00 3.96 -16.16
N ASP A 249 0.72 3.22 -15.31
CA ASP A 249 0.36 3.04 -13.91
C ASP A 249 0.78 4.24 -13.06
N TRP A 250 -0.08 4.64 -12.11
CA TRP A 250 0.26 5.65 -11.10
C TRP A 250 1.51 5.22 -10.34
N ASN A 251 2.56 6.02 -10.41
CA ASN A 251 3.85 5.66 -9.86
C ASN A 251 4.47 6.85 -9.13
N ALA A 252 4.64 6.73 -7.82
CA ALA A 252 5.14 7.80 -6.99
C ALA A 252 6.37 7.37 -6.18
N TYR A 253 7.36 8.25 -6.14
CA TYR A 253 8.64 8.08 -5.48
C TYR A 253 8.80 9.16 -4.41
N VAL A 254 9.20 8.76 -3.20
CA VAL A 254 9.49 9.68 -2.10
C VAL A 254 10.97 9.60 -1.75
N ASP A 255 11.64 10.74 -1.81
CA ASP A 255 12.99 10.94 -1.28
C ASP A 255 12.88 11.71 0.05
N ASP A 256 13.19 11.09 1.19
CA ASP A 256 13.13 11.74 2.51
C ASP A 256 14.52 12.15 3.03
N LYS A 257 14.54 13.11 3.95
CA LYS A 257 15.71 13.52 4.73
C LYS A 257 15.29 13.91 6.13
N GLU A 258 15.99 13.34 7.11
CA GLU A 258 15.80 13.67 8.52
C GLU A 258 17.06 14.28 9.15
N LYS A 259 16.86 15.34 9.95
CA LYS A 259 17.87 15.93 10.84
C LYS A 259 17.55 15.55 12.27
N VAL A 260 18.46 14.83 12.92
CA VAL A 260 18.33 14.39 14.32
C VAL A 260 19.30 15.15 15.21
N GLU A 261 18.80 15.71 16.31
CA GLU A 261 19.63 16.30 17.37
C GLU A 261 19.26 15.66 18.72
N ASN A 262 20.26 15.30 19.52
CA ASN A 262 20.07 14.64 20.83
C ASN A 262 19.17 13.38 20.76
N GLY A 263 19.23 12.63 19.65
CA GLY A 263 18.42 11.42 19.46
C GLY A 263 16.93 11.70 19.21
N GLN A 264 16.57 12.92 18.81
CA GLN A 264 15.21 13.30 18.43
C GLN A 264 15.20 13.97 17.05
N PRO A 265 14.23 13.65 16.18
CA PRO A 265 14.04 14.38 14.93
C PRO A 265 13.73 15.85 15.22
N THR A 266 14.52 16.73 14.62
CA THR A 266 14.33 18.19 14.65
C THR A 266 13.76 18.71 13.35
N ARG A 267 13.98 17.98 12.25
CA ARG A 267 13.44 18.30 10.95
C ARG A 267 13.30 17.06 10.07
N THR A 268 12.18 16.96 9.36
CA THR A 268 11.93 15.93 8.35
C THR A 268 11.41 16.61 7.09
N SER A 269 12.03 16.33 5.96
CA SER A 269 11.66 16.89 4.66
C SER A 269 11.58 15.81 3.60
N ILE A 270 10.65 15.95 2.67
CA ILE A 270 10.45 15.01 1.58
C ILE A 270 10.48 15.74 0.23
N ALA A 271 10.94 15.03 -0.79
CA ALA A 271 10.73 15.37 -2.18
C ALA A 271 9.97 14.22 -2.84
N VAL A 272 8.80 14.51 -3.37
CA VAL A 272 7.93 13.50 -3.98
C VAL A 272 7.90 13.72 -5.47
N ARG A 273 7.93 12.63 -6.23
CA ARG A 273 7.75 12.61 -7.69
C ARG A 273 6.62 11.67 -8.01
N VAL A 274 5.70 12.10 -8.84
CA VAL A 274 4.58 11.33 -9.35
C VAL A 274 4.71 11.31 -10.85
N GLU A 275 4.76 10.12 -11.40
CA GLU A 275 4.75 9.83 -12.81
C GLU A 275 3.34 9.37 -13.22
N ASN A 276 3.05 9.48 -14.52
CA ASN A 276 1.86 8.90 -15.14
C ASN A 276 0.52 9.40 -14.58
N ILE A 277 0.41 10.71 -14.34
CA ILE A 277 -0.90 11.33 -14.04
C ILE A 277 -1.66 11.44 -15.37
N GLU A 278 -2.36 10.37 -15.73
CA GLU A 278 -3.20 10.31 -16.91
C GLU A 278 -4.53 11.05 -16.68
N MET A 279 -4.94 11.79 -17.71
CA MET A 279 -6.20 12.50 -17.76
C MET A 279 -7.22 11.77 -18.64
N ASP A 280 -8.50 12.00 -18.42
CA ASP A 280 -9.59 11.55 -19.28
C ASP A 280 -9.48 12.06 -20.74
N THR A 281 -8.67 13.09 -20.98
CA THR A 281 -8.29 13.60 -22.30
C THR A 281 -7.21 12.77 -23.01
N GLY A 282 -6.60 11.81 -22.32
CA GLY A 282 -5.45 11.03 -22.78
C GLY A 282 -4.10 11.74 -22.62
N LYS A 283 -4.08 12.93 -22.01
CA LYS A 283 -2.84 13.64 -21.68
C LYS A 283 -2.21 13.08 -20.40
N ILE A 284 -0.88 13.05 -20.37
CA ILE A 284 -0.11 12.55 -19.24
C ILE A 284 0.71 13.70 -18.65
N TYR A 285 0.66 13.80 -17.34
CA TYR A 285 1.42 14.78 -16.56
C TYR A 285 2.34 14.08 -15.56
N ARG A 286 3.38 14.81 -15.17
CA ARG A 286 4.25 14.48 -14.04
C ARG A 286 4.10 15.56 -12.99
N LEU A 287 4.22 15.17 -11.73
CA LEU A 287 4.17 16.10 -10.62
C LEU A 287 5.37 15.89 -9.71
N LYS A 288 5.93 16.98 -9.21
CA LYS A 288 6.97 16.96 -8.20
C LYS A 288 6.64 17.96 -7.12
N PHE A 289 6.79 17.60 -5.85
CA PHE A 289 6.64 18.57 -4.78
C PHE A 289 7.65 18.37 -3.66
N TYR A 290 7.81 19.43 -2.88
CA TYR A 290 8.72 19.48 -1.75
C TYR A 290 7.94 19.87 -0.50
N ALA A 291 8.00 19.04 0.53
CA ALA A 291 7.32 19.29 1.79
C ALA A 291 8.26 19.14 2.97
N ILE A 292 8.00 19.92 4.03
CA ILE A 292 8.62 19.73 5.32
C ILE A 292 7.54 19.21 6.25
N LEU A 293 7.73 18.00 6.74
CA LEU A 293 6.76 17.29 7.58
C LEU A 293 6.92 17.69 9.05
N LEU A 294 8.17 17.97 9.44
CA LEU A 294 8.54 18.41 10.76
C LEU A 294 9.61 19.50 10.65
N CYS A 295 9.46 20.59 11.39
CA CYS A 295 10.50 21.59 11.62
C CYS A 295 10.31 22.23 13.01
N ARG A 296 11.16 21.86 13.96
CA ARG A 296 11.10 22.41 15.33
C ARG A 296 11.56 23.87 15.40
N GLU A 297 12.42 24.28 14.48
CA GLU A 297 13.01 25.62 14.46
C GLU A 297 12.04 26.68 13.91
N GLU A 298 11.30 26.37 12.85
CA GLU A 298 10.36 27.29 12.18
C GLU A 298 9.10 26.54 11.70
N LYS A 299 8.04 26.58 12.51
CA LYS A 299 6.77 25.87 12.24
C LYS A 299 6.05 26.33 10.98
N SER A 300 6.24 27.57 10.54
CA SER A 300 5.64 28.11 9.30
C SER A 300 6.17 27.44 8.03
N LEU A 301 7.23 26.63 8.15
CA LEU A 301 7.78 25.83 7.05
C LEU A 301 7.09 24.48 6.89
N GLU A 302 6.36 24.00 7.89
CA GLU A 302 5.67 22.70 7.83
C GLU A 302 4.53 22.73 6.79
N GLY A 303 4.50 21.74 5.90
CA GLY A 303 3.62 21.66 4.73
C GLY A 303 4.38 21.69 3.40
N ILE A 304 3.64 21.74 2.30
CA ILE A 304 4.21 21.80 0.94
C ILE A 304 4.76 23.21 0.67
N SER A 305 6.03 23.29 0.27
CA SER A 305 6.68 24.56 -0.10
C SER A 305 6.56 24.86 -1.60
N GLN A 306 6.62 23.81 -2.42
CA GLN A 306 6.57 23.95 -3.87
C GLN A 306 5.95 22.72 -4.52
N ILE A 307 5.12 22.97 -5.54
CA ILE A 307 4.59 21.97 -6.48
C ILE A 307 5.04 22.36 -7.89
N ILE A 308 5.54 21.39 -8.65
CA ILE A 308 5.94 21.54 -10.05
C ILE A 308 5.14 20.52 -10.85
N ILE A 309 4.47 20.98 -11.89
CA ILE A 309 3.69 20.15 -12.81
C ILE A 309 4.36 20.23 -14.17
N GLN A 310 4.59 19.08 -14.80
CA GLN A 310 5.19 18.98 -16.12
C GLN A 310 4.23 18.24 -17.06
N ASN A 311 4.01 18.75 -18.27
CA ASN A 311 3.30 18.00 -19.30
C ASN A 311 4.26 17.09 -20.11
N ASP A 312 3.69 16.28 -21.00
CA ASP A 312 4.42 15.43 -21.94
C ASP A 312 5.37 16.17 -22.89
N GLU A 313 5.08 17.44 -23.20
CA GLU A 313 5.97 18.33 -23.98
C GLU A 313 7.16 18.89 -23.18
N GLY A 314 7.25 18.60 -21.87
CA GLY A 314 8.31 19.08 -20.98
C GLY A 314 8.13 20.52 -20.51
N LYS A 315 6.96 21.14 -20.74
CA LYS A 315 6.61 22.45 -20.18
C LYS A 315 6.29 22.29 -18.70
N GLU A 316 6.90 23.15 -17.88
CA GLU A 316 6.71 23.14 -16.43
C GLU A 316 5.90 24.36 -15.95
N LEU A 317 5.13 24.14 -14.90
CA LEU A 317 4.49 25.18 -14.09
C LEU A 317 4.80 24.93 -12.63
N ALA A 318 5.21 25.98 -11.91
CA ALA A 318 5.50 25.92 -10.48
C ALA A 318 4.48 26.73 -9.67
N ILE A 319 4.12 26.19 -8.51
CA ILE A 319 3.36 26.85 -7.43
C ILE A 319 4.27 26.86 -6.21
N GLY A 320 4.49 28.04 -5.65
CA GLY A 320 5.43 28.23 -4.55
C GLY A 320 6.90 28.09 -4.96
N GLU A 321 7.77 28.16 -3.96
CA GLU A 321 9.22 28.09 -4.11
C GLU A 321 9.78 27.09 -3.11
N ARG A 322 10.78 26.32 -3.55
CA ARG A 322 11.38 25.31 -2.70
C ARG A 322 12.01 25.96 -1.48
N VAL A 323 11.60 25.51 -0.31
CA VAL A 323 12.24 25.87 0.96
C VAL A 323 13.05 24.67 1.44
N ASP A 324 14.37 24.85 1.44
CA ASP A 324 15.34 23.84 1.89
C ASP A 324 15.51 23.80 3.39
#